data_AF-A0AAV8PXU6-F1
#
_entry.id   AF-A0AAV8PXU6-F1
#
_cell.length_a   1.000
_cell.length_b   1.000
_cell.length_c   1.000
_cell.angle_alpha   90.00
_cell.angle_beta   90.00
_cell.angle_gamma   90.00
#
_symmetry.space_group_name_H-M   'P 1'
#
loop_
_entity.id
_entity.type
_entity.pdbx_description
1 polymer ?
#
loop_
_entity_poly.entity_id
_entity_poly.type
_entity_poly.pdbx_seq_one_letter_code
_entity_poly.pdbx_strand_id
1 'polypeptide(L)'
;MDVAEVAMVASLIFSRKPVAMTMMVLFLFWAEVVVVVGAKPRGRGRSSQPTGLIHAEAAEYTVGEADGWDTGINYLLWSNKYNFTVGDVLVFKYVQVQHNVYQVTQETYQSCDSNSGVIRTYDSGDDRVTLGEATSYWFICTITGHCQDGMKLAVSVANSSSDGGAAPSPPEQVNGAAGGRMGWWWKAWMLCSSLCLLTWLNC
;
A
#
# COMPACT_ATOMS: atom_id res chain seq x y z
N MET A 1 27.87 -54.31 27.51
CA MET A 1 29.33 -54.06 27.41
C MET A 1 29.58 -53.81 25.92
N ASP A 2 29.72 -52.60 25.39
CA ASP A 2 29.69 -51.25 25.97
C ASP A 2 29.35 -50.26 24.84
N VAL A 3 28.57 -49.22 25.13
CA VAL A 3 27.93 -48.27 24.19
C VAL A 3 28.83 -47.08 23.80
N ALA A 4 30.16 -47.24 23.87
CA ALA A 4 31.10 -46.12 23.79
C ALA A 4 31.96 -46.06 22.51
N GLU A 5 31.93 -47.05 21.62
CA GLU A 5 32.92 -47.12 20.51
C GLU A 5 32.42 -46.68 19.12
N VAL A 6 31.12 -46.43 18.92
CA VAL A 6 30.58 -46.07 17.59
C VAL A 6 30.72 -44.56 17.27
N ALA A 7 31.14 -43.75 18.24
CA ALA A 7 31.16 -42.28 18.11
C ALA A 7 32.34 -41.70 17.31
N MET A 8 33.33 -42.49 16.90
CA MET A 8 34.59 -41.95 16.35
C MET A 8 34.76 -42.09 14.82
N VAL A 9 33.82 -42.73 14.10
CA VAL A 9 33.95 -42.92 12.63
C VAL A 9 33.01 -42.00 11.82
N ALA A 10 32.07 -41.30 12.47
CA ALA A 10 31.10 -40.45 11.78
C ALA A 10 31.57 -38.99 11.54
N SER A 11 32.78 -38.62 11.94
CA SER A 11 33.25 -37.22 11.87
C SER A 11 34.01 -36.83 10.59
N LEU A 12 34.08 -37.67 9.56
CA LEU A 12 34.90 -37.36 8.36
C LEU A 12 34.19 -37.35 6.99
N ILE A 13 32.86 -37.48 6.90
CA ILE A 13 32.17 -37.55 5.58
C ILE A 13 31.26 -36.35 5.24
N PHE A 14 30.77 -35.54 6.17
CA PHE A 14 29.90 -34.39 5.84
C PHE A 14 30.64 -33.07 5.61
N SER A 15 31.73 -33.13 4.86
CA SER A 15 32.27 -31.96 4.18
C SER A 15 31.66 -31.90 2.77
N ARG A 16 30.93 -30.81 2.50
CA ARG A 16 30.46 -30.29 1.19
C ARG A 16 28.94 -30.41 0.92
N LYS A 17 28.28 -29.25 1.12
CA LYS A 17 27.22 -28.58 0.30
C LYS A 17 25.89 -28.28 1.03
N PRO A 18 25.75 -27.12 1.71
CA PRO A 18 24.49 -26.66 2.26
C PRO A 18 23.87 -25.55 1.40
N VAL A 19 23.24 -25.90 0.27
CA VAL A 19 22.37 -24.93 -0.45
C VAL A 19 21.11 -25.60 -1.04
N ALA A 20 21.13 -26.91 -1.29
CA ALA A 20 20.02 -27.58 -1.99
C ALA A 20 18.94 -28.19 -1.08
N MET A 21 19.10 -28.20 0.25
CA MET A 21 18.21 -28.99 1.14
C MET A 21 17.05 -28.20 1.77
N THR A 22 17.02 -26.87 1.64
CA THR A 22 15.94 -26.05 2.22
C THR A 22 14.77 -25.79 1.24
N MET A 23 14.98 -25.94 -0.07
CA MET A 23 13.90 -25.71 -1.06
C MET A 23 12.94 -26.91 -1.26
N MET A 24 13.27 -28.10 -0.75
CA MET A 24 12.39 -29.28 -0.81
C MET A 24 11.47 -29.46 0.39
N VAL A 25 11.61 -28.65 1.46
CA VAL A 25 10.73 -28.73 2.64
C VAL A 25 9.52 -27.78 2.53
N LEU A 26 9.60 -26.75 1.67
CA LEU A 26 8.51 -25.80 1.45
C LEU A 26 7.44 -26.27 0.43
N PHE A 27 7.74 -27.29 -0.38
CA PHE A 27 6.79 -27.83 -1.36
C PHE A 27 5.90 -28.98 -0.84
N LEU A 28 6.06 -29.40 0.42
CA LEU A 28 5.29 -30.52 1.00
C LEU A 28 4.29 -30.13 2.11
N PHE A 29 4.18 -28.85 2.47
CA PHE A 29 3.20 -28.40 3.48
C PHE A 29 1.93 -27.72 2.90
N TRP A 30 1.84 -27.54 1.58
CA TRP A 30 0.70 -26.86 0.94
C TRP A 30 -0.37 -27.81 0.34
N ALA A 31 -0.25 -29.13 0.53
CA ALA A 31 -1.10 -30.11 -0.15
C ALA A 31 -2.03 -30.95 0.75
N GLU A 32 -2.20 -30.64 2.06
CA GLU A 32 -3.02 -31.47 2.98
C GLU A 32 -4.38 -30.88 3.44
N VAL A 33 -4.95 -29.85 2.80
CA VAL A 33 -6.32 -29.38 3.19
C VAL A 33 -7.28 -29.30 2.01
N VAL A 34 -7.39 -30.37 1.24
CA VAL A 34 -8.55 -30.63 0.39
C VAL A 34 -9.00 -32.07 0.65
N VAL A 35 -10.12 -32.24 1.36
CA VAL A 35 -11.17 -33.29 1.24
C VAL A 35 -11.89 -33.42 2.60
N VAL A 36 -13.01 -32.71 2.76
CA VAL A 36 -14.11 -33.13 3.65
C VAL A 36 -15.40 -33.08 2.82
N VAL A 37 -16.03 -34.25 2.70
CA VAL A 37 -17.17 -34.56 1.84
C VAL A 37 -18.46 -34.02 2.44
N GLY A 38 -19.38 -33.59 1.57
CA GLY A 38 -20.52 -32.75 1.94
C GLY A 38 -21.73 -33.43 2.57
N ALA A 39 -22.59 -32.58 3.12
CA ALA A 39 -24.02 -32.83 3.33
C ALA A 39 -24.77 -31.51 3.10
N LYS A 40 -25.80 -31.55 2.24
CA LYS A 40 -26.64 -30.41 1.87
C LYS A 40 -27.94 -30.45 2.68
N PRO A 41 -28.27 -29.43 3.50
CA PRO A 41 -29.64 -29.24 3.95
C PRO A 41 -30.43 -28.43 2.91
N ARG A 42 -31.56 -29.00 2.48
CA ARG A 42 -32.63 -28.26 1.78
C ARG A 42 -33.40 -27.44 2.82
N GLY A 43 -33.09 -26.16 2.91
CA GLY A 43 -33.89 -25.16 3.64
C GLY A 43 -34.29 -24.04 2.68
N ARG A 44 -35.57 -24.03 2.30
CA ARG A 44 -36.19 -23.00 1.45
C ARG A 44 -36.45 -21.76 2.32
N GLY A 45 -35.48 -20.85 2.37
CA GLY A 45 -35.62 -19.52 2.98
C GLY A 45 -35.20 -18.47 1.96
N ARG A 46 -36.18 -17.83 1.33
CA ARG A 46 -36.00 -16.69 0.43
C ARG A 46 -35.57 -15.50 1.29
N SER A 47 -34.27 -15.35 1.53
CA SER A 47 -33.70 -14.10 2.01
C SER A 47 -33.56 -13.18 0.81
N SER A 48 -34.48 -12.23 0.68
CA SER A 48 -34.28 -11.05 -0.15
C SER A 48 -33.08 -10.28 0.40
N GLN A 49 -31.91 -10.45 -0.22
CA GLN A 49 -30.83 -9.46 -0.07
C GLN A 49 -31.41 -8.10 -0.49
N PRO A 50 -31.34 -7.06 0.36
CA PRO A 50 -31.39 -5.71 -0.17
C PRO A 50 -30.15 -5.57 -1.07
N THR A 51 -30.31 -4.95 -2.24
CA THR A 51 -29.21 -4.53 -3.10
C THR A 51 -28.16 -3.83 -2.25
N GLY A 52 -27.09 -4.55 -1.92
CA GLY A 52 -26.08 -4.10 -0.98
C GLY A 52 -25.29 -2.96 -1.60
N LEU A 53 -25.33 -1.79 -0.96
CA LEU A 53 -24.25 -0.82 -1.09
C LEU A 53 -22.95 -1.57 -0.80
N ILE A 54 -22.04 -1.62 -1.78
CA ILE A 54 -20.66 -1.98 -1.49
C ILE A 54 -20.11 -0.84 -0.63
N HIS A 55 -19.97 -1.08 0.68
CA HIS A 55 -19.22 -0.16 1.52
C HIS A 55 -17.76 -0.39 1.14
N ALA A 56 -17.09 0.62 0.60
CA ALA A 56 -15.64 0.57 0.46
C ALA A 56 -15.08 0.35 1.88
N GLU A 57 -14.40 -0.78 2.09
CA GLU A 57 -13.79 -1.10 3.37
C GLU A 57 -12.67 -0.09 3.65
N ALA A 58 -12.66 0.48 4.85
CA ALA A 58 -11.61 1.40 5.29
C ALA A 58 -10.26 0.70 5.29
N ALA A 59 -9.25 1.28 4.64
CA ALA A 59 -7.91 0.74 4.59
C ALA A 59 -7.04 1.27 5.75
N GLU A 60 -6.04 0.47 6.14
CA GLU A 60 -5.05 0.88 7.13
C GLU A 60 -3.67 1.06 6.49
N TYR A 61 -3.02 2.18 6.78
CA TYR A 61 -1.72 2.53 6.22
C TYR A 61 -0.71 2.74 7.35
N THR A 62 0.30 1.88 7.41
CA THR A 62 1.42 2.09 8.34
C THR A 62 2.33 3.19 7.79
N VAL A 63 2.39 4.31 8.51
CA VAL A 63 3.19 5.47 8.14
C VAL A 63 4.66 5.09 8.14
N GLY A 64 5.34 5.33 7.01
CA GLY A 64 6.74 4.92 6.81
C GLY A 64 6.95 3.42 6.57
N GLU A 65 5.88 2.62 6.43
CA GLU A 65 5.96 1.18 6.14
C GLU A 65 6.86 0.42 7.15
N ALA A 66 7.97 -0.16 6.69
CA ALA A 66 8.89 -0.92 7.53
C ALA A 66 9.74 -0.01 8.44
N ASP A 67 9.96 1.24 8.03
CA ASP A 67 10.76 2.21 8.77
C ASP A 67 9.95 2.87 9.90
N GLY A 68 8.62 2.92 9.77
CA GLY A 68 7.73 3.50 10.76
C GLY A 68 7.79 5.03 10.84
N TRP A 69 7.36 5.57 11.98
CA TRP A 69 7.43 6.99 12.29
C TRP A 69 8.77 7.33 12.96
N ASP A 70 9.78 7.61 12.12
CA ASP A 70 11.17 7.93 12.51
C ASP A 70 11.73 9.12 11.67
N THR A 71 12.90 9.60 12.07
CA THR A 71 13.72 10.57 11.36
C THR A 71 14.38 9.97 10.11
N GLY A 72 14.77 10.83 9.16
CA GLY A 72 15.44 10.40 7.92
C GLY A 72 14.52 9.78 6.86
N ILE A 73 13.22 9.68 7.12
CA ILE A 73 12.22 9.15 6.19
C ILE A 73 11.59 10.26 5.34
N ASN A 74 11.42 10.01 4.05
CA ASN A 74 10.74 10.95 3.16
C ASN A 74 9.22 10.69 3.14
N TYR A 75 8.51 11.30 4.08
CA TYR A 75 7.06 11.13 4.23
C TYR A 75 6.24 11.67 3.06
N LEU A 76 6.77 12.64 2.29
CA LEU A 76 6.12 13.12 1.06
C LEU A 76 6.12 12.03 -0.02
N LEU A 77 7.25 11.35 -0.21
CA LEU A 77 7.30 10.22 -1.14
C LEU A 77 6.42 9.08 -0.67
N TRP A 78 6.39 8.81 0.64
CA TRP A 78 5.51 7.79 1.22
C TRP A 78 4.03 8.12 0.98
N SER A 79 3.57 9.34 1.29
CA SER A 79 2.16 9.70 1.17
C SER A 79 1.67 9.72 -0.27
N ASN A 80 2.54 10.11 -1.22
CA ASN A 80 2.22 10.12 -2.65
C ASN A 80 2.01 8.72 -3.26
N LYS A 81 2.32 7.62 -2.55
CA LYS A 81 2.01 6.27 -3.01
C LYS A 81 0.53 5.91 -2.88
N TYR A 82 -0.24 6.67 -2.10
CA TYR A 82 -1.58 6.30 -1.65
C TYR A 82 -2.61 7.37 -2.00
N ASN A 83 -3.85 6.92 -2.19
CA ASN A 83 -5.02 7.79 -2.33
C ASN A 83 -5.91 7.58 -1.11
N PHE A 84 -5.81 8.46 -0.12
CA PHE A 84 -6.57 8.35 1.12
C PHE A 84 -8.03 8.73 0.92
N THR A 85 -8.92 7.95 1.52
CA THR A 85 -10.37 8.18 1.53
C THR A 85 -10.93 8.24 2.94
N VAL A 86 -12.12 8.81 3.09
CA VAL A 86 -12.80 8.92 4.39
C VAL A 86 -13.00 7.53 5.00
N GLY A 87 -12.60 7.39 6.26
CA GLY A 87 -12.65 6.14 7.02
C GLY A 87 -11.31 5.41 7.09
N ASP A 88 -10.37 5.70 6.18
CA ASP A 88 -9.02 5.13 6.22
C ASP A 88 -8.30 5.46 7.54
N VAL A 89 -7.34 4.62 7.93
CA VAL A 89 -6.61 4.74 9.18
C VAL A 89 -5.11 4.89 8.91
N LEU A 90 -4.50 5.93 9.47
CA LEU A 90 -3.05 6.04 9.56
C LEU A 90 -2.56 5.38 10.85
N VAL A 91 -1.59 4.48 10.73
CA VAL A 91 -0.98 3.78 11.86
C VAL A 91 0.45 4.29 12.04
N PHE A 92 0.70 5.00 13.13
CA PHE A 92 2.01 5.53 13.49
C PHE A 92 2.67 4.61 14.51
N LYS A 93 3.78 3.98 14.11
CA LYS A 93 4.56 3.11 14.99
C LYS A 93 5.91 3.73 15.29
N TYR A 94 6.23 3.87 16.57
CA TYR A 94 7.47 4.50 17.02
C TYR A 94 7.81 4.16 18.48
N VAL A 95 9.05 4.43 18.87
CA VAL A 95 9.44 4.32 20.28
C VAL A 95 8.94 5.56 21.03
N GLN A 96 7.97 5.37 21.92
CA GLN A 96 7.25 6.44 22.64
C GLN A 96 8.14 7.50 23.30
N VAL A 97 9.32 7.11 23.80
CA VAL A 97 10.25 8.05 24.46
C VAL A 97 11.08 8.87 23.47
N GLN A 98 11.11 8.48 22.19
CA GLN A 98 11.92 9.14 21.15
C GLN A 98 11.08 10.03 20.25
N HIS A 99 9.80 9.71 20.07
CA HIS A 99 8.92 10.38 19.12
C HIS A 99 7.51 10.56 19.68
N ASN A 100 6.74 11.40 19.02
CA ASN A 100 5.31 11.58 19.23
C ASN A 100 4.64 12.01 17.92
N VAL A 101 3.31 12.06 17.92
CA VAL A 101 2.53 12.48 16.74
C VAL A 101 1.51 13.53 17.15
N TYR A 102 1.67 14.75 16.64
CA TYR A 102 0.72 15.82 16.87
C TYR A 102 0.01 16.13 15.56
N GLN A 103 -1.32 16.04 15.56
CA GLN A 103 -2.14 16.60 14.50
C GLN A 103 -2.24 18.12 14.69
N VAL A 104 -1.93 18.87 13.64
CA VAL A 104 -1.79 20.33 13.72
C VAL A 104 -2.46 21.04 12.55
N THR A 105 -2.57 22.37 12.61
CA THR A 105 -2.96 23.18 11.46
C THR A 105 -1.86 23.23 10.41
N GLN A 106 -2.19 23.68 9.21
CA GLN A 106 -1.24 23.84 8.11
C GLN A 106 -0.09 24.81 8.48
N GLU A 107 -0.40 25.90 9.17
CA GLU A 107 0.58 26.91 9.57
C GLU A 107 1.62 26.31 10.54
N THR A 108 1.15 25.58 11.56
CA THR A 108 2.01 24.88 12.52
C THR A 108 2.84 23.79 11.85
N TYR A 109 2.29 23.07 10.87
CA TYR A 109 3.05 22.09 10.08
C TYR A 109 4.17 22.71 9.24
N GLN A 110 3.93 23.90 8.70
CA GLN A 110 4.92 24.63 7.91
C GLN A 110 6.03 25.20 8.80
N SER A 111 5.67 25.78 9.94
CA SER A 111 6.61 26.41 10.87
C SER A 111 7.35 25.43 11.77
N CYS A 112 6.79 24.23 12.00
CA CYS A 112 7.20 23.31 13.06
C CYS A 112 7.15 23.93 14.47
N ASP A 113 6.31 24.96 14.67
CA ASP A 113 6.11 25.62 15.96
C ASP A 113 4.79 25.15 16.61
N SER A 114 4.90 24.17 17.50
CA SER A 114 3.76 23.58 18.21
C SER A 114 3.26 24.40 19.41
N ASN A 115 3.69 25.66 19.59
CA ASN A 115 3.15 26.54 20.63
C ASN A 115 1.69 26.93 20.38
N SER A 116 1.21 26.80 19.14
CA SER A 116 -0.19 27.02 18.75
C SER A 116 -0.61 26.05 17.64
N GLY A 117 -1.91 25.97 17.36
CA GLY A 117 -2.43 25.18 16.24
C GLY A 117 -2.36 23.65 16.42
N VAL A 118 -2.18 23.16 17.65
CA VAL A 118 -2.31 21.72 17.95
C VAL A 118 -3.79 21.36 18.04
N ILE A 119 -4.22 20.39 17.22
CA ILE A 119 -5.59 19.90 17.13
C ILE A 119 -5.76 18.66 18.01
N ARG A 120 -4.78 17.75 17.97
CA ARG A 120 -4.77 16.52 18.77
C ARG A 120 -3.35 16.02 18.98
N THR A 121 -3.12 15.35 20.11
CA THR A 121 -1.86 14.72 20.46
C THR A 121 -2.03 13.21 20.54
N TYR A 122 -0.97 12.49 20.17
CA TYR A 122 -0.88 11.04 20.21
C TYR A 122 0.52 10.68 20.68
N ASP A 123 0.59 9.84 21.71
CA ASP A 123 1.79 9.59 22.48
C ASP A 123 1.85 8.13 22.96
N SER A 124 1.29 7.15 22.23
CA SER A 124 1.30 5.74 22.67
C SER A 124 2.41 4.91 22.05
N GLY A 125 2.92 5.31 20.86
CA GLY A 125 3.91 4.55 20.11
C GLY A 125 3.32 3.51 19.14
N ASP A 126 2.01 3.29 19.19
CA ASP A 126 1.21 2.58 18.16
C ASP A 126 -0.14 3.32 18.00
N ASP A 127 -0.05 4.53 17.47
CA ASP A 127 -1.18 5.45 17.39
C ASP A 127 -1.94 5.28 16.09
N ARG A 128 -3.27 5.15 16.20
CA ARG A 128 -4.17 4.88 15.08
C ARG A 128 -5.08 6.07 14.87
N VAL A 129 -4.99 6.69 13.69
CA VAL A 129 -5.71 7.93 13.35
C VAL A 129 -6.67 7.67 12.20
N THR A 130 -7.97 7.66 12.50
CA THR A 130 -9.01 7.59 11.48
C THR A 130 -9.16 8.92 10.76
N LEU A 131 -9.11 8.89 9.43
CA LEU A 131 -9.34 10.01 8.52
C LEU A 131 -10.84 10.20 8.31
N GLY A 132 -11.50 10.88 9.25
CA GLY A 132 -12.96 10.97 9.30
C GLY A 132 -13.60 11.95 8.30
N GLU A 133 -12.81 12.83 7.66
CA GLU A 133 -13.33 13.89 6.80
C GLU A 133 -12.50 14.02 5.51
N ALA A 134 -13.15 14.42 4.42
CA ALA A 134 -12.50 14.67 3.15
C ALA A 134 -11.80 16.04 3.18
N THR A 135 -10.63 16.08 3.79
CA THR A 135 -9.82 17.29 4.01
C THR A 135 -8.33 16.95 4.01
N SER A 136 -7.49 17.97 4.19
CA SER A 136 -6.07 17.77 4.45
C SER A 136 -5.82 17.59 5.94
N TYR A 137 -4.97 16.63 6.29
CA TYR A 137 -4.47 16.43 7.64
C TYR A 137 -2.96 16.65 7.67
N TRP A 138 -2.48 17.27 8.75
CA TRP A 138 -1.07 17.55 8.97
C TRP A 138 -0.62 16.99 10.30
N PHE A 139 0.50 16.28 10.28
CA PHE A 139 1.09 15.63 11.44
C PHE A 139 2.57 16.00 11.57
N ILE A 140 3.03 16.21 12.80
CA ILE A 140 4.42 16.52 13.12
C ILE A 140 4.89 15.72 14.33
N CYS A 141 6.19 15.49 14.43
CA CYS A 141 6.84 15.14 15.70
C CYS A 141 7.35 16.43 16.36
N THR A 142 7.03 16.65 17.64
CA THR A 142 7.39 17.87 18.36
C THR A 142 8.71 17.77 19.13
N ILE A 143 9.39 16.62 19.06
CA ILE A 143 10.72 16.46 19.64
C ILE A 143 11.68 17.40 18.91
N THR A 144 12.51 18.10 19.69
CA THR A 144 13.35 19.20 19.19
C THR A 144 14.19 18.77 17.97
N GLY A 145 14.02 19.48 16.86
CA GLY A 145 14.72 19.22 15.60
C GLY A 145 13.99 18.26 14.65
N HIS A 146 13.15 17.35 15.15
CA HIS A 146 12.60 16.26 14.33
C HIS A 146 11.69 16.78 13.20
N CYS A 147 10.75 17.68 13.50
CA CYS A 147 9.88 18.26 12.47
C CYS A 147 10.68 19.08 11.44
N GLN A 148 11.66 19.86 11.90
CA GLN A 148 12.51 20.68 11.05
C GLN A 148 13.34 19.82 10.09
N ASP A 149 13.78 18.66 10.55
CA ASP A 149 14.55 17.67 9.78
C ASP A 149 13.67 16.75 8.92
N GLY A 150 12.37 17.03 8.84
CA GLY A 150 11.45 16.38 7.91
C GLY A 150 10.54 15.30 8.50
N MET A 151 10.55 15.09 9.82
CA MET A 151 9.63 14.19 10.51
C MET A 151 8.23 14.80 10.66
N LYS A 152 7.59 14.95 9.50
CA LYS A 152 6.26 15.54 9.34
C LYS A 152 5.56 14.93 8.12
N LEU A 153 4.25 14.79 8.22
CA LEU A 153 3.41 14.17 7.20
C LEU A 153 2.22 15.07 6.86
N ALA A 154 1.98 15.25 5.56
CA ALA A 154 0.74 15.82 5.05
C ALA A 154 0.01 14.76 4.22
N VAL A 155 -1.29 14.60 4.46
CA VAL A 155 -2.17 13.73 3.68
C VAL A 155 -3.38 14.51 3.19
N SER A 156 -3.83 14.22 1.97
CA SER A 156 -5.06 14.76 1.41
C SER A 156 -6.08 13.62 1.28
N VAL A 157 -7.27 13.83 1.82
CA VAL A 157 -8.30 12.79 1.93
C VAL A 157 -9.48 13.16 1.03
N ALA A 158 -9.87 12.22 0.17
CA ALA A 158 -11.05 12.35 -0.68
C ALA A 158 -12.27 11.72 -0.01
N ASN A 159 -13.47 12.10 -0.45
CA ASN A 159 -14.69 11.37 -0.07
C ASN A 159 -14.60 9.93 -0.59
N SER A 160 -14.99 8.97 0.23
CA SER A 160 -15.12 7.58 -0.19
C SER A 160 -16.22 7.51 -1.22
N SER A 161 -15.88 7.16 -2.46
CA SER A 161 -16.88 6.98 -3.51
C SER A 161 -17.72 5.75 -3.14
N SER A 162 -18.96 5.99 -2.69
CA SER A 162 -19.96 4.94 -2.49
C SER A 162 -20.54 4.40 -3.79
N ASP A 163 -20.09 4.90 -4.94
CA ASP A 163 -20.43 4.34 -6.23
C ASP A 163 -19.44 3.24 -6.61
N GLY A 164 -19.98 2.02 -6.73
CA GLY A 164 -19.46 1.07 -7.69
C GLY A 164 -19.49 1.73 -9.05
N GLY A 165 -18.37 2.36 -9.43
CA GLY A 165 -18.15 2.85 -10.76
C GLY A 165 -18.36 1.67 -11.71
N ALA A 166 -19.52 1.64 -12.36
CA ALA A 166 -19.71 0.85 -13.54
C ALA A 166 -18.51 1.13 -14.44
N ALA A 167 -17.78 0.08 -14.81
CA ALA A 167 -16.83 0.15 -15.90
C ALA A 167 -17.52 0.90 -17.06
N PRO A 168 -16.86 1.85 -17.73
CA PRO A 168 -17.46 2.51 -18.87
C PRO A 168 -17.90 1.43 -19.87
N SER A 169 -19.22 1.29 -20.04
CA SER A 169 -19.78 0.40 -21.04
C SER A 169 -19.15 0.73 -22.40
N PRO A 170 -18.81 -0.28 -23.22
CA PRO A 170 -18.32 -0.03 -24.56
C PRO A 170 -19.29 0.88 -25.31
N PRO A 171 -18.82 1.91 -26.02
CA PRO A 171 -19.71 2.75 -26.82
C PRO A 171 -20.45 1.88 -27.83
N GLU A 172 -21.78 1.94 -27.77
CA GLU A 172 -22.69 1.30 -28.69
C GLU A 172 -22.41 1.84 -30.11
N GLN A 173 -22.07 0.93 -31.02
CA GLN A 173 -21.76 1.22 -32.41
C GLN A 173 -23.05 1.60 -33.14
N VAL A 174 -23.38 2.89 -33.18
CA VAL A 174 -24.39 3.38 -34.13
C VAL A 174 -23.79 3.35 -35.53
N ASN A 175 -24.14 2.31 -36.28
CA ASN A 175 -23.87 2.21 -37.71
C ASN A 175 -24.68 3.30 -38.43
N GLY A 176 -24.02 4.39 -38.80
CA GLY A 176 -24.63 5.47 -39.56
C GLY A 176 -23.58 6.43 -40.10
N ALA A 177 -23.09 6.15 -41.30
CA ALA A 177 -22.09 6.92 -42.01
C ALA A 177 -22.55 8.37 -42.27
N ALA A 178 -21.68 9.35 -41.98
CA ALA A 178 -21.34 10.46 -42.88
C ALA A 178 -20.36 11.48 -42.23
N GLY A 179 -19.10 11.43 -42.67
CA GLY A 179 -18.25 12.59 -43.02
C GLY A 179 -17.79 13.59 -41.95
N GLY A 180 -16.47 13.69 -41.72
CA GLY A 180 -15.90 14.95 -41.20
C GLY A 180 -14.51 14.95 -40.55
N ARG A 181 -13.44 14.86 -41.35
CA ARG A 181 -12.13 15.55 -41.18
C ARG A 181 -11.36 15.39 -39.84
N MET A 182 -10.63 14.28 -39.70
CA MET A 182 -9.48 14.17 -38.78
C MET A 182 -8.17 14.48 -39.54
N GLY A 183 -7.70 15.71 -39.40
CA GLY A 183 -6.50 16.17 -40.08
C GLY A 183 -5.70 17.06 -39.16
N TRP A 184 -4.58 16.51 -38.66
CA TRP A 184 -3.26 17.16 -38.49
C TRP A 184 -2.43 16.54 -37.36
N TRP A 185 -3.07 16.00 -36.32
CA TRP A 185 -2.34 15.47 -35.15
C TRP A 185 -1.67 14.12 -35.36
N TRP A 186 -2.34 13.18 -36.04
CA TRP A 186 -1.79 11.86 -36.38
C TRP A 186 -0.64 11.90 -37.40
N LYS A 187 -0.57 12.93 -38.25
CA LYS A 187 0.55 13.15 -39.18
C LYS A 187 1.81 13.66 -38.47
N ALA A 188 1.67 14.42 -37.38
CA ALA A 188 2.80 14.91 -36.59
C ALA A 188 3.53 13.78 -35.85
N TRP A 189 2.79 12.78 -35.36
CA TRP A 189 3.38 11.65 -34.62
C TRP A 189 4.13 10.65 -35.51
N MET A 190 3.63 10.43 -36.74
CA MET A 190 4.26 9.52 -37.71
C MET A 190 5.52 10.10 -38.37
N LEU A 191 5.62 11.43 -38.52
CA LEU A 191 6.83 12.07 -39.05
C LEU A 191 7.94 12.21 -38.01
N CYS A 192 7.61 12.34 -36.72
CA CYS A 192 8.63 12.35 -35.66
C CYS A 192 9.24 10.95 -35.44
N SER A 193 8.45 9.89 -35.62
CA SER A 193 8.95 8.51 -35.53
C SER A 193 9.81 8.10 -36.71
N SER A 194 9.63 8.72 -37.88
CA SER A 194 10.38 8.40 -39.10
C SER A 194 11.75 9.08 -39.19
N LEU A 195 12.04 10.12 -38.38
CA LEU A 195 13.38 10.72 -38.30
C LEU A 195 14.29 10.10 -37.22
N CYS A 196 13.77 9.22 -36.36
CA CYS A 196 14.61 8.44 -35.42
C CYS A 196 15.20 7.15 -36.04
N LEU A 197 14.73 6.71 -37.22
CA LEU A 197 15.18 5.46 -37.84
C LEU A 197 16.28 5.61 -38.90
N LEU A 198 16.79 6.82 -39.16
CA LEU A 198 17.86 7.06 -40.14
C LEU A 198 19.26 7.35 -39.54
N THR A 199 19.46 7.20 -38.22
CA THR A 199 20.78 7.38 -37.60
C THR A 199 21.28 6.18 -36.78
N TRP A 200 20.55 5.07 -36.73
CA TRP A 200 20.99 3.80 -36.11
C TRP A 200 20.91 2.67 -37.15
N LEU A 201 22.00 2.46 -37.89
CA LEU A 201 22.35 1.41 -38.86
C LEU A 201 23.12 2.08 -40.02
N ASN A 202 24.35 2.59 -39.86
CA ASN A 202 25.57 1.84 -39.58
C ASN A 202 25.47 0.62 -38.66
N CYS A 203 25.05 -0.48 -39.28
CA CYS A 203 24.98 -1.89 -38.83
C CYS A 203 23.84 -2.32 -37.91
#